data_AF-A0A382PZP2-F1
#
_entry.id   AF-A0A382PZP2-F1
#
_cell.length_a   1.000
_cell.length_b   1.000
_cell.length_c   1.000
_cell.angle_alpha   90.00
_cell.angle_beta   90.00
_cell.angle_gamma   90.00
#
_symmetry.space_group_name_H-M   'P 1'
#
loop_
_entity.id
_entity.type
_entity.pdbx_description
1 polymer ?
#
loop_
_entity_poly.entity_id
_entity_poly.type
_entity_poly.pdbx_seq_one_letter_code
_entity_poly.pdbx_strand_id
1 'polypeptide(L)'
;MIHFGNISQKQFLQEYWQKKPLLIKNALPNFICPLSPEELAGLSCEEEFESRLVTGSTNNNIWKITNGPFDETTFSKLPKKEWTLLVQGVDRYIEDIYQLVNEFDFIPRWRFDDVMISYAALGGSVGPHYDYYDVFLLQGSGKRRWMISTQDCN
;
A
#
# COMPACT_ATOMS: atom_id res chain seq x y z
N MET A 1 -12.79 3.24 -14.02
CA MET A 1 -12.30 4.61 -13.71
C MET A 1 -12.73 4.99 -12.30
N ILE A 2 -11.83 5.61 -11.51
CA ILE A 2 -12.09 5.91 -10.09
C ILE A 2 -13.35 6.74 -9.88
N HIS A 3 -14.16 6.30 -8.92
CA HIS A 3 -15.34 7.00 -8.45
C HIS A 3 -14.96 7.98 -7.33
N PHE A 4 -14.89 9.27 -7.66
CA PHE A 4 -14.59 10.33 -6.68
C PHE A 4 -15.77 10.69 -5.74
N GLY A 5 -16.88 9.94 -5.80
CA GLY A 5 -18.07 10.17 -4.99
C GLY A 5 -18.70 11.53 -5.30
N ASN A 6 -18.64 12.45 -4.32
CA ASN A 6 -19.30 13.75 -4.39
C ASN A 6 -18.46 14.86 -5.06
N ILE A 7 -17.20 14.59 -5.38
CA ILE A 7 -16.33 15.56 -6.07
C ILE A 7 -16.06 15.12 -7.49
N SER A 8 -15.79 16.08 -8.38
CA SER A 8 -15.32 15.78 -9.73
C SER A 8 -13.80 15.57 -9.76
N GLN A 9 -13.32 14.86 -10.78
CA GLN A 9 -11.87 14.74 -11.07
C GLN A 9 -11.22 16.13 -11.20
N LYS A 10 -11.90 17.09 -11.84
CA LYS A 10 -11.41 18.47 -11.96
C LYS A 10 -11.22 19.13 -10.58
N GLN A 11 -12.20 18.95 -9.70
CA GLN A 11 -12.12 19.46 -8.33
C GLN A 11 -11.01 18.76 -7.53
N PHE A 12 -10.82 17.45 -7.71
CA PHE A 12 -9.69 16.72 -7.11
C PHE A 12 -8.35 17.36 -7.47
N LEU A 13 -8.10 17.59 -8.77
CA LEU A 13 -6.85 18.19 -9.26
C LEU A 13 -6.68 19.64 -8.78
N GLN A 14 -7.78 20.40 -8.68
CA GLN A 14 -7.72 21.80 -8.29
C GLN A 14 -7.55 22.00 -6.78
N GLU A 15 -8.17 21.17 -5.94
CA GLU A 15 -8.25 21.41 -4.50
C GLU A 15 -7.43 20.45 -3.63
N TYR A 16 -7.11 19.25 -4.13
CA TYR A 16 -6.55 18.16 -3.31
C TYR A 16 -5.16 17.71 -3.76
N TRP A 17 -4.97 17.46 -5.05
CA TRP A 17 -3.68 16.99 -5.59
C TRP A 17 -2.54 17.91 -5.19
N GLN A 18 -1.50 17.37 -4.52
CA GLN A 18 -0.36 18.10 -3.96
C GLN A 18 -0.69 19.22 -2.95
N LYS A 19 -1.87 19.16 -2.31
CA LYS A 19 -2.34 20.24 -1.41
C LYS A 19 -2.82 19.72 -0.07
N LYS A 20 -3.73 18.75 -0.07
CA LYS A 20 -4.33 18.23 1.16
C LYS A 20 -4.84 16.80 0.98
N PRO A 21 -4.85 15.98 2.04
CA PRO A 21 -5.33 14.61 1.97
C PRO A 21 -6.85 14.55 1.73
N LEU A 22 -7.30 13.45 1.11
CA LEU A 22 -8.70 13.17 0.83
C LEU A 22 -9.02 11.69 1.08
N LEU A 23 -10.12 11.43 1.79
CA LEU A 23 -10.72 10.10 1.88
C LEU A 23 -11.84 9.96 0.84
N ILE A 24 -11.65 9.05 -0.11
CA ILE A 24 -12.67 8.68 -1.09
C ILE A 24 -13.27 7.33 -0.68
N LYS A 25 -14.52 7.32 -0.23
CA LYS A 25 -15.22 6.07 0.12
C LYS A 25 -15.73 5.40 -1.15
N ASN A 26 -15.53 4.08 -1.23
CA ASN A 26 -16.02 3.26 -2.34
C ASN A 26 -15.51 3.74 -3.71
N ALA A 27 -14.24 4.14 -3.78
CA ALA A 27 -13.59 4.65 -4.99
C ALA A 27 -13.59 3.63 -6.14
N LEU A 28 -13.48 2.34 -5.81
CA LEU A 28 -13.59 1.21 -6.72
C LEU A 28 -14.63 0.25 -6.14
N PRO A 29 -15.91 0.38 -6.52
CA PRO A 29 -16.97 -0.49 -6.03
C PRO A 29 -16.71 -1.96 -6.40
N ASN A 30 -16.95 -2.86 -5.45
CA ASN A 30 -16.71 -4.31 -5.61
C ASN A 30 -15.26 -4.65 -5.98
N PHE A 31 -14.29 -3.83 -5.57
CA PHE A 31 -12.88 -4.13 -5.75
C PHE A 31 -12.51 -5.46 -5.09
N ILE A 32 -11.95 -6.36 -5.89
CA ILE A 32 -11.36 -7.62 -5.45
C ILE A 32 -9.87 -7.49 -5.73
N CYS A 33 -9.05 -7.68 -4.69
CA CYS A 33 -7.59 -7.65 -4.85
C CYS A 33 -7.18 -8.79 -5.80
N PRO A 34 -6.43 -8.50 -6.88
CA PRO A 34 -6.00 -9.54 -7.83
C PRO A 34 -5.08 -10.59 -7.21
N LEU A 35 -4.40 -10.24 -6.11
CA LEU A 35 -3.50 -11.11 -5.39
C LEU A 35 -4.06 -11.50 -4.03
N SER A 36 -3.98 -12.79 -3.72
CA SER A 36 -4.16 -13.32 -2.37
C SER A 36 -2.94 -13.02 -1.48
N PRO A 37 -3.12 -13.05 -0.14
CA PRO A 37 -2.00 -12.97 0.79
C PRO A 37 -0.90 -14.02 0.54
N GLU A 38 -1.29 -15.23 0.16
CA GLU A 38 -0.39 -16.35 -0.11
C GLU A 38 0.44 -16.10 -1.37
N GLU A 39 -0.18 -15.61 -2.44
CA GLU A 39 0.53 -15.23 -3.67
C GLU A 39 1.51 -14.08 -3.40
N LEU A 40 1.10 -13.05 -2.64
CA LEU A 40 1.99 -11.95 -2.27
C LEU A 40 3.21 -12.42 -1.46
N ALA A 41 3.01 -13.36 -0.54
CA ALA A 41 4.10 -14.00 0.20
C ALA A 41 5.02 -14.77 -0.75
N GLY A 42 4.47 -15.49 -1.73
CA GLY A 42 5.24 -16.15 -2.78
C GLY A 42 6.11 -15.18 -3.58
N LEU A 43 5.55 -14.06 -4.04
CA LEU A 43 6.31 -13.03 -4.77
C LEU A 43 7.50 -12.50 -3.94
N SER A 44 7.34 -12.39 -2.62
CA SER A 44 8.42 -11.91 -1.76
C SER A 44 9.58 -12.89 -1.55
N CYS A 45 9.44 -14.13 -2.02
CA CYS A 45 10.50 -15.14 -2.04
C CYS A 45 11.37 -15.07 -3.31
N GLU A 46 10.92 -14.36 -4.34
CA GLU A 46 11.61 -14.25 -5.63
C GLU A 46 12.59 -13.06 -5.62
N GLU A 47 13.74 -13.20 -6.30
CA GLU A 47 14.82 -12.19 -6.31
C GLU A 47 14.41 -10.90 -7.03
N GLU A 48 13.48 -10.99 -7.97
CA GLU A 48 12.99 -9.87 -8.80
C GLU A 48 12.16 -8.86 -8.02
N PHE A 49 11.65 -9.25 -6.85
CA PHE A 49 10.76 -8.43 -6.02
C PHE A 49 11.50 -7.86 -4.81
N GLU A 50 11.64 -6.54 -4.76
CA GLU A 50 12.07 -5.88 -3.54
C GLU A 50 10.96 -6.01 -2.49
N SER A 51 11.26 -6.76 -1.43
CA SER A 51 10.32 -7.01 -0.35
C SER A 51 10.91 -6.71 1.02
N ARG A 52 10.04 -6.30 1.95
CA ARG A 52 10.41 -5.94 3.31
C ARG A 52 9.39 -6.47 4.29
N LEU A 53 9.89 -7.03 5.38
CA LEU A 53 9.09 -7.50 6.50
C LEU A 53 9.39 -6.62 7.70
N VAL A 54 8.37 -5.89 8.14
CA VAL A 54 8.43 -5.03 9.32
C VAL A 54 7.70 -5.73 10.46
N THR A 55 8.41 -5.99 11.55
CA THR A 55 7.85 -6.55 12.78
C THR A 55 7.98 -5.53 13.91
N GLY A 56 6.95 -5.38 14.72
CA GLY A 56 6.94 -4.42 15.81
C GLY A 56 5.57 -3.81 16.06
N SER A 57 5.49 -3.00 17.12
CA SER A 57 4.26 -2.31 17.47
C SER A 57 4.53 -0.88 17.92
N THR A 58 3.60 0.01 17.58
CA THR A 58 3.65 1.41 18.01
C THR A 58 3.62 1.55 19.53
N ASN A 59 3.04 0.59 20.25
CA ASN A 59 2.95 0.62 21.71
C ASN A 59 4.31 0.39 22.38
N ASN A 60 5.09 -0.55 21.84
CA ASN A 60 6.41 -0.90 22.40
C ASN A 60 7.53 -0.06 21.80
N ASN A 61 7.28 0.60 20.65
CA ASN A 61 8.24 1.36 19.87
C ASN A 61 9.54 0.59 19.54
N ILE A 62 9.43 -0.72 19.41
CA ILE A 62 10.51 -1.61 19.00
C ILE A 62 10.17 -2.11 17.61
N TRP A 63 11.02 -1.77 16.65
CA TRP A 63 10.84 -2.08 15.24
C TRP A 63 12.03 -2.88 14.73
N LYS A 64 11.75 -3.92 13.96
CA LYS A 64 12.75 -4.67 13.21
C LYS A 64 12.31 -4.75 11.76
N ILE A 65 13.25 -4.49 10.86
CA ILE A 65 13.08 -4.61 9.42
C ILE A 65 13.97 -5.75 8.96
N THR A 66 13.41 -6.63 8.13
CA THR A 66 14.16 -7.65 7.39
C THR A 66 13.84 -7.46 5.92
N ASN A 67 14.87 -7.45 5.08
CA ASN A 67 14.69 -7.34 3.63
C ASN A 67 14.68 -8.74 3.02
N GLY A 68 13.89 -8.91 1.95
CA GLY A 68 13.87 -10.14 1.18
C GLY A 68 15.06 -10.27 0.21
N PRO A 69 15.05 -11.30 -0.66
CA PRO A 69 14.00 -12.32 -0.75
C PRO A 69 13.89 -13.17 0.53
N PHE A 70 12.70 -13.69 0.81
CA PHE A 70 12.44 -14.52 1.99
C PHE A 70 12.41 -16.01 1.63
N ASP A 71 12.73 -16.87 2.59
CA ASP A 71 12.45 -18.30 2.46
C ASP A 71 10.97 -18.58 2.70
N GLU A 72 10.41 -19.63 2.09
CA GLU A 72 9.02 -20.10 2.34
C GLU A 72 8.75 -20.35 3.84
N THR A 73 9.78 -20.75 4.59
CA THR A 73 9.68 -20.99 6.04
C THR A 73 9.65 -19.72 6.89
N THR A 74 9.87 -18.55 6.30
CA THR A 74 9.87 -17.27 7.02
C THR A 74 8.49 -17.01 7.62
N PHE A 75 7.44 -17.17 6.81
CA PHE A 75 6.07 -16.85 7.21
C PHE A 75 5.49 -17.81 8.25
N SER A 76 5.90 -19.08 8.23
CA SER A 76 5.46 -20.06 9.24
C SER A 76 6.02 -19.79 10.64
N LYS A 77 7.13 -19.04 10.73
CA LYS A 77 7.76 -18.64 11.99
C LYS A 77 7.22 -17.32 12.53
N LEU A 78 6.39 -16.60 11.76
CA LEU A 78 5.88 -15.30 12.19
C LEU A 78 4.81 -15.42 13.28
N PRO A 79 4.77 -14.45 14.21
CA PRO A 79 3.69 -14.38 15.18
C PRO A 79 2.35 -14.09 14.47
N LYS A 80 1.23 -14.32 15.17
CA LYS A 80 -0.12 -14.06 14.60
C LYS A 80 -0.46 -12.57 14.43
N LYS A 81 0.37 -11.66 14.94
CA LYS A 81 0.09 -10.22 15.08
C LYS A 81 1.37 -9.39 14.89
N GLU A 82 1.21 -8.09 14.71
CA GLU A 82 2.28 -7.09 14.80
C GLU A 82 3.41 -7.25 13.76
N TRP A 83 3.03 -7.59 12.53
CA TRP A 83 3.93 -7.58 11.39
C TRP A 83 3.24 -7.15 10.10
N THR A 84 4.03 -6.60 9.19
CA THR A 84 3.60 -6.15 7.86
C THR A 84 4.63 -6.61 6.82
N LEU A 85 4.17 -7.32 5.80
CA LEU A 85 4.93 -7.57 4.56
C LEU A 85 4.63 -6.45 3.57
N LEU A 86 5.67 -5.92 2.92
CA LEU A 86 5.58 -4.96 1.83
C LEU A 86 6.34 -5.52 0.63
N VAL A 87 5.76 -5.43 -0.57
CA VAL A 87 6.36 -5.85 -1.84
C VAL A 87 6.22 -4.71 -2.84
N GLN A 88 7.35 -4.25 -3.38
CA GLN A 88 7.43 -3.12 -4.30
C GLN A 88 7.26 -3.56 -5.76
N GLY A 89 6.91 -2.63 -6.64
CA GLY A 89 6.94 -2.85 -8.09
C GLY A 89 6.07 -3.99 -8.61
N VAL A 90 4.98 -4.33 -7.94
CA VAL A 90 4.18 -5.53 -8.27
C VAL A 90 3.50 -5.39 -9.64
N ASP A 91 3.15 -4.16 -10.02
CA ASP A 91 2.60 -3.80 -11.33
C ASP A 91 3.54 -4.14 -12.50
N ARG A 92 4.84 -4.27 -12.27
CA ARG A 92 5.83 -4.55 -13.35
C ARG A 92 5.75 -5.99 -13.84
N TYR A 93 5.24 -6.90 -13.01
CA TYR A 93 5.21 -8.33 -13.29
C TYR A 93 3.79 -8.91 -13.33
N ILE A 94 2.84 -8.28 -12.64
CA ILE A 94 1.47 -8.76 -12.53
C ILE A 94 0.54 -7.86 -13.34
N GLU A 95 0.11 -8.35 -14.51
CA GLU A 95 -0.74 -7.61 -15.45
C GLU A 95 -2.03 -7.09 -14.81
N ASP A 96 -2.70 -7.88 -13.97
CA ASP A 96 -3.94 -7.44 -13.31
C ASP A 96 -3.71 -6.27 -12.35
N ILE A 97 -2.51 -6.17 -11.76
CA ILE A 97 -2.09 -5.03 -10.94
C ILE A 97 -1.72 -3.84 -11.82
N TYR A 98 -1.06 -4.07 -12.96
CA TYR A 98 -0.81 -3.02 -13.95
C TYR A 98 -2.10 -2.39 -14.47
N GLN A 99 -3.13 -3.20 -14.75
CA GLN A 99 -4.42 -2.73 -15.22
C GLN A 99 -5.13 -1.83 -14.20
N LEU A 100 -4.90 -2.03 -12.90
CA LEU A 100 -5.40 -1.14 -11.86
C LEU A 100 -4.85 0.29 -12.01
N VAL A 101 -3.64 0.46 -12.56
CA VAL A 101 -3.05 1.79 -12.77
C VAL A 101 -3.87 2.63 -13.75
N ASN A 102 -4.59 1.99 -14.69
CA ASN A 102 -5.45 2.69 -15.67
C ASN A 102 -6.60 3.46 -14.99
N GLU A 103 -6.97 3.07 -13.77
CA GLU A 103 -7.96 3.76 -12.96
C GLU A 103 -7.51 5.17 -12.54
N PHE A 104 -6.20 5.44 -12.63
CA PHE A 104 -5.51 6.67 -12.23
C PHE A 104 -4.99 7.51 -13.41
N ASP A 105 -5.39 7.20 -14.65
CA ASP A 105 -4.91 7.87 -15.88
C ASP A 105 -5.23 9.37 -16.00
N PHE A 106 -5.96 9.93 -15.04
CA PHE A 106 -6.14 11.38 -14.91
C PHE A 106 -4.90 12.11 -14.37
N ILE A 107 -3.90 11.37 -13.85
CA ILE A 107 -2.57 11.87 -13.53
C ILE A 107 -1.62 11.52 -14.68
N PRO A 108 -0.74 12.44 -15.13
CA PRO A 108 0.22 12.13 -16.18
C PRO A 108 1.10 10.94 -15.83
N ARG A 109 1.24 9.97 -16.76
CA ARG A 109 1.97 8.71 -16.53
C ARG A 109 3.41 8.87 -16.06
N TRP A 110 4.09 9.95 -16.43
CA TRP A 110 5.48 10.21 -15.98
C TRP A 110 5.59 10.54 -14.48
N ARG A 111 4.46 10.81 -13.80
CA ARG A 111 4.37 11.03 -12.35
C ARG A 111 4.14 9.73 -11.57
N PHE A 112 3.75 8.66 -12.25
CA PHE A 112 3.55 7.35 -11.65
C PHE A 112 4.91 6.67 -11.43
N ASP A 113 5.09 6.05 -10.27
CA ASP A 113 6.30 5.29 -9.94
C ASP A 113 6.02 3.79 -10.05
N ASP A 114 5.28 3.23 -9.08
CA ASP A 114 4.91 1.81 -9.04
C ASP A 114 3.66 1.54 -8.18
N VAL A 115 3.27 0.27 -8.10
CA VAL A 115 2.29 -0.24 -7.13
C VAL A 115 3.01 -1.10 -6.09
N MET A 116 3.14 -0.53 -4.88
CA MET A 116 3.49 -1.27 -3.68
C MET A 116 2.27 -1.92 -3.04
N ILE A 117 2.37 -3.20 -2.70
CA ILE A 117 1.31 -3.93 -1.99
C ILE A 117 1.81 -4.30 -0.59
N SER A 118 0.94 -4.11 0.41
CA SER A 118 1.21 -4.55 1.77
C SER A 118 0.16 -5.53 2.28
N TYR A 119 0.63 -6.54 3.01
CA TYR A 119 -0.20 -7.40 3.84
C TYR A 119 0.19 -7.20 5.30
N ALA A 120 -0.80 -6.96 6.17
CA ALA A 120 -0.58 -6.75 7.59
C ALA A 120 -1.40 -7.73 8.41
N ALA A 121 -0.74 -8.43 9.33
CA ALA A 121 -1.43 -9.14 10.40
C ALA A 121 -2.10 -8.14 11.36
N LEU A 122 -2.93 -8.63 12.28
CA LEU A 122 -3.59 -7.75 13.26
C LEU A 122 -2.55 -6.95 14.06
N GLY A 123 -2.68 -5.63 14.06
CA GLY A 123 -1.73 -4.72 14.73
C GLY A 123 -0.45 -4.45 13.92
N GLY A 124 -0.28 -5.07 12.75
CA GLY A 124 0.80 -4.78 11.82
C GLY A 124 0.78 -3.32 11.38
N SER A 125 1.95 -2.69 11.42
CA SER A 125 2.17 -1.31 11.01
C SER A 125 3.62 -1.14 10.55
N VAL A 126 3.91 0.00 9.93
CA VAL A 126 5.28 0.47 9.65
C VAL A 126 5.67 1.66 10.54
N GLY A 127 4.80 2.01 11.50
CA GLY A 127 4.96 3.17 12.37
C GLY A 127 4.55 4.50 11.70
N PRO A 128 4.49 5.59 12.49
CA PRO A 128 4.30 6.94 11.95
C PRO A 128 5.51 7.34 11.08
N HIS A 129 5.24 7.81 9.87
CA HIS A 129 6.24 8.27 8.91
C HIS A 129 5.62 9.32 7.98
N TYR A 130 6.46 9.92 7.13
CA TYR A 130 6.04 10.75 6.02
C TYR A 130 6.78 10.32 4.76
N ASP A 131 6.21 10.66 3.59
CA ASP A 131 6.78 10.36 2.28
C ASP A 131 6.93 11.64 1.47
N TYR A 132 7.87 11.66 0.52
CA TYR A 132 8.07 12.76 -0.41
C TYR A 132 7.21 12.65 -1.69
N TYR A 133 6.43 11.58 -1.82
CA TYR A 133 5.63 11.28 -3.00
C TYR A 133 4.13 11.42 -2.70
N ASP A 134 3.35 11.76 -3.73
CA ASP A 134 1.89 11.65 -3.68
C ASP A 134 1.50 10.16 -3.69
N VAL A 135 0.59 9.73 -2.81
CA VAL A 135 0.18 8.33 -2.70
C VAL A 135 -1.34 8.16 -2.65
N PHE A 136 -1.84 7.17 -3.37
CA PHE A 136 -3.21 6.66 -3.22
C PHE A 136 -3.19 5.36 -2.42
N LEU A 137 -3.73 5.39 -1.20
CA LEU A 137 -3.86 4.19 -0.37
C LEU A 137 -5.20 3.49 -0.65
N LEU A 138 -5.16 2.48 -1.51
CA LEU A 138 -6.33 1.66 -1.83
C LEU A 138 -6.47 0.50 -0.84
N GLN A 139 -7.59 0.44 -0.12
CA GLN A 139 -7.90 -0.69 0.75
C GLN A 139 -8.40 -1.89 -0.08
N GLY A 140 -7.65 -3.00 -0.04
CA GLY A 140 -8.07 -4.29 -0.57
C GLY A 140 -8.93 -5.07 0.42
N SER A 141 -8.50 -6.28 0.79
CA SER A 141 -9.22 -7.10 1.77
C SER A 141 -9.03 -6.59 3.21
N GLY A 142 -9.95 -6.96 4.11
CA GLY A 142 -9.87 -6.61 5.53
C GLY A 142 -10.16 -5.13 5.83
N LYS A 143 -9.60 -4.63 6.95
CA LYS A 143 -9.80 -3.26 7.43
C LYS A 143 -8.52 -2.73 8.06
N ARG A 144 -8.17 -1.48 7.76
CA ARG A 144 -7.04 -0.76 8.37
C ARG A 144 -7.50 0.60 8.92
N ARG A 145 -6.99 0.95 10.11
CA ARG A 145 -7.17 2.30 10.67
C ARG A 145 -6.02 3.17 10.20
N TRP A 146 -6.32 4.17 9.39
CA TRP A 146 -5.37 5.21 8.99
C TRP A 146 -5.54 6.44 9.86
N MET A 147 -4.41 6.99 10.31
CA MET A 147 -4.35 8.26 11.02
C MET A 147 -3.34 9.13 10.27
N ILE A 148 -3.75 10.35 9.96
CA ILE A 148 -2.96 11.30 9.17
C ILE A 148 -2.84 12.61 9.93
N SER A 149 -1.73 13.31 9.74
CA SER A 149 -1.48 14.65 10.25
C SER A 149 -0.83 15.47 9.15
N THR A 150 -1.11 16.78 9.14
CA THR A 150 -0.37 17.78 8.35
C THR A 150 0.43 18.72 9.25
N GLN A 151 0.50 18.41 10.56
CA GLN A 151 1.24 19.17 11.55
C GLN A 151 2.62 18.52 11.75
N ASP A 152 3.65 19.34 11.88
CA ASP A 152 5.03 18.95 12.17
C ASP A 152 5.67 18.00 11.15
N CYS A 153 5.23 18.06 9.89
CA CYS A 153 5.91 17.42 8.75
C CYS A 153 7.09 18.29 8.28
N ASN A 154 8.18 18.35 9.05
CA ASN A 154 9.44 19.01 8.68
C ASN A 154 10.60 18.03 8.65
#